data_AF-M0C470-F1
#
_entry.id   AF-M0C470-F1
#
_cell.length_a   1.000
_cell.length_b   1.000
_cell.length_c   1.000
_cell.angle_alpha   90.00
_cell.angle_beta   90.00
_cell.angle_gamma   90.00
#
_symmetry.space_group_name_H-M   'P 1'
#
loop_
_entity.id
_entity.type
_entity.pdbx_description
1 polymer ?
#
loop_
_entity_poly.entity_id
_entity_poly.type
_entity_poly.pdbx_seq_one_letter_code
_entity_poly.pdbx_strand_id
1 'polypeptide(L)' 'MPVRGDRSVAICQQCGTALAVRIQADGSIRPIGTGTACSCGGESFDVIGDRPSETADSNEGAEDTAESDDESAYPRP' A
#
# COMPACT_ATOMS: atom_id res chain seq x y z
N MET A 1 -3.50 -16.19 -13.64
CA MET A 1 -2.06 -15.97 -13.35
C MET A 1 -1.94 -14.79 -12.41
N PRO A 2 -1.44 -14.94 -11.17
CA PRO A 2 -1.26 -13.81 -10.27
C PRO A 2 -0.13 -12.94 -10.79
N VAL A 3 -0.45 -11.75 -11.25
CA VAL A 3 0.53 -10.74 -11.62
C VAL A 3 1.19 -10.26 -10.32
N ARG A 4 2.44 -10.64 -10.03
CA ARG A 4 3.25 -10.13 -8.89
C ARG A 4 3.92 -8.78 -9.21
N GLY A 5 3.99 -7.89 -8.23
CA GLY A 5 4.56 -6.54 -8.34
C GLY A 5 3.70 -5.48 -7.66
N ASP A 6 4.35 -4.53 -6.99
CA ASP A 6 3.70 -3.47 -6.24
C ASP A 6 3.03 -2.47 -7.17
N ARG A 7 1.83 -2.05 -6.80
CA ARG A 7 1.06 -1.06 -7.54
C ARG A 7 1.40 0.31 -6.98
N SER A 8 1.75 1.24 -7.86
CA SER A 8 2.02 2.62 -7.49
C SER A 8 1.50 3.57 -8.58
N VAL A 9 1.67 4.87 -8.36
CA VAL A 9 1.32 5.91 -9.33
C VAL A 9 2.61 6.58 -9.77
N ALA A 10 2.72 6.92 -11.05
CA ALA A 10 3.84 7.69 -11.56
C ALA A 10 3.37 8.81 -12.48
N ILE A 11 4.13 9.91 -12.52
CA ILE A 11 3.93 11.00 -13.48
C ILE A 11 4.89 10.83 -14.65
N CYS A 12 4.37 10.95 -15.86
CA CYS A 12 5.18 11.05 -17.06
C CYS A 12 5.92 12.40 -17.08
N GLN A 13 7.24 12.38 -17.16
CA GLN A 13 8.04 13.62 -17.17
C GLN A 13 7.87 14.43 -18.47
N GLN A 14 7.36 13.82 -19.53
CA GLN A 14 7.22 14.47 -20.83
C GLN A 14 5.92 15.27 -20.97
N CYS A 15 4.81 14.77 -20.41
CA CYS A 15 3.49 15.41 -20.54
C CYS A 15 2.82 15.73 -19.20
N GLY A 16 3.40 15.33 -18.06
CA GLY A 16 2.84 15.55 -16.74
C GLY A 16 1.64 14.67 -16.38
N THR A 17 1.28 13.69 -17.23
CA THR A 17 0.14 12.81 -16.96
C THR A 17 0.47 11.84 -15.82
N ALA A 18 -0.43 11.72 -14.83
CA ALA A 18 -0.36 10.70 -13.80
C ALA A 18 -0.99 9.39 -14.31
N LEU A 19 -0.29 8.27 -14.12
CA LEU A 19 -0.72 6.95 -14.55
C LEU A 19 -0.43 5.89 -13.49
N ALA A 20 -1.28 4.87 -13.45
CA ALA A 20 -1.05 3.70 -12.62
C ALA A 20 0.10 2.88 -13.21
N VAL A 21 1.09 2.58 -12.39
CA VAL A 21 2.26 1.78 -12.76
C VAL A 21 2.41 0.59 -11.81
N ARG A 22 3.22 -0.35 -12.26
CA ARG A 22 3.65 -1.49 -11.48
C ARG A 22 5.15 -1.49 -11.37
N ILE A 23 5.63 -1.64 -10.15
CA ILE A 23 7.06 -1.77 -9.86
C ILE A 23 7.36 -3.27 -9.80
N GLN A 24 8.25 -3.73 -10.66
CA GLN A 24 8.72 -5.11 -10.65
C GLN A 24 9.78 -5.31 -9.56
N ALA A 25 10.06 -6.56 -9.19
CA ALA A 25 11.05 -6.87 -8.16
C ALA A 25 12.48 -6.42 -8.53
N ASP A 26 12.78 -6.29 -9.83
CA ASP A 26 14.04 -5.74 -10.35
C ASP A 26 14.08 -4.19 -10.33
N GLY A 27 13.00 -3.54 -9.90
CA GLY A 27 12.87 -2.09 -9.86
C GLY A 27 12.40 -1.46 -11.16
N SER A 28 12.19 -2.23 -12.24
CA SER A 28 11.59 -1.69 -13.46
C SER A 28 10.15 -1.25 -13.23
N ILE A 29 9.78 -0.14 -13.87
CA ILE A 29 8.45 0.46 -13.80
C ILE A 29 7.71 0.14 -15.10
N ARG A 30 6.52 -0.46 -14.99
CA ARG A 30 5.65 -0.73 -16.13
C ARG A 30 4.28 -0.08 -15.97
N PRO A 31 3.83 0.75 -16.93
CA PRO A 31 2.47 1.24 -16.97
C PRO A 31 1.44 0.11 -16.95
N ILE A 32 0.34 0.33 -16.23
CA ILE A 32 -0.81 -0.56 -16.25
C ILE A 32 -1.78 -0.07 -17.33
N GLY A 33 -2.05 -0.92 -18.32
CA GLY A 33 -3.07 -0.67 -19.36
C GLY A 33 -2.59 0.02 -20.63
N THR A 34 -1.48 0.78 -20.62
CA THR A 34 -0.95 1.47 -21.82
C THR A 34 0.24 0.75 -22.49
N GLY A 35 0.67 -0.40 -21.95
CA GLY A 35 1.83 -1.15 -22.46
C GLY A 35 3.13 -0.70 -21.81
N THR A 36 4.13 -0.32 -22.62
CA THR A 36 5.46 0.08 -22.13
C THR A 36 5.66 1.59 -22.00
N ALA A 37 4.79 2.40 -22.60
CA ALA A 37 4.91 3.85 -22.66
C ALA A 37 3.65 4.57 -22.18
N CYS A 38 3.79 5.87 -21.92
CA CYS A 38 2.66 6.77 -21.74
C CYS A 38 1.87 6.91 -23.04
N SER A 39 0.59 7.29 -22.96
CA SER A 39 -0.22 7.58 -24.14
C SER A 39 0.34 8.72 -25.01
N CYS A 40 1.21 9.57 -24.46
CA CYS A 40 1.92 10.61 -25.21
C CYS A 40 3.19 10.11 -25.93
N GLY A 41 3.55 8.83 -25.78
CA GLY A 41 4.81 8.24 -26.27
C GLY A 41 6.01 8.41 -25.35
N GLY A 42 5.84 9.01 -24.17
CA GLY A 42 6.93 9.17 -23.19
C GLY A 42 7.24 7.88 -22.43
N GLU A 43 8.54 7.64 -22.20
CA GLU A 43 9.06 6.44 -21.53
C GLU A 43 9.70 6.75 -20.16
N SER A 44 9.74 8.03 -19.79
CA SER A 44 10.29 8.51 -18.53
C SER A 44 9.19 8.79 -17.51
N PHE A 45 9.28 8.13 -16.37
CA PHE A 45 8.27 8.17 -15.31
C PHE A 45 8.93 8.48 -13.96
N ASP A 46 8.25 9.28 -13.16
CA ASP A 46 8.62 9.58 -11.77
C ASP A 46 7.54 9.03 -10.83
N VAL A 47 7.90 8.08 -9.96
CA VAL A 47 6.93 7.41 -9.06
C VAL A 47 6.57 8.37 -7.93
N ILE A 48 5.28 8.61 -7.77
CA ILE A 48 4.75 9.51 -6.76
C ILE A 48 3.77 8.74 -5.88
N GLY A 49 4.11 8.64 -4.61
CA GLY A 49 3.35 7.87 -3.63
C GLY A 49 4.28 7.08 -2.74
N ASP A 50 3.80 6.80 -1.53
CA ASP A 50 4.52 6.04 -0.54
C ASP A 50 4.91 4.69 -1.15
N ARG A 51 6.22 4.44 -1.25
CA ARG A 51 6.67 3.04 -1.23
C ARG A 51 6.04 2.50 0.04
N PRO A 52 5.32 1.37 0.03
CA PRO A 52 5.17 0.62 1.27
C PRO A 52 6.59 0.24 1.66
N SER A 53 7.25 1.16 2.35
CA SER A 53 8.44 0.89 3.12
C SER A 53 8.01 -0.25 4.00
N GLU A 54 8.82 -1.29 4.03
CA GLU A 54 8.66 -2.46 4.87
C GLU A 54 8.65 -2.00 6.34
N THR A 55 7.53 -1.41 6.74
CA THR A 55 7.13 -1.12 8.09
C THR A 55 6.18 -2.27 8.37
N ALA A 56 6.78 -3.31 8.93
CA ALA A 56 6.72 -3.47 10.36
C ALA A 56 5.27 -3.72 10.70
N ASP A 57 4.96 -5.03 10.77
CA ASP A 57 3.97 -5.59 11.66
C ASP A 57 4.34 -5.12 13.09
N SER A 58 4.13 -3.83 13.36
CA SER A 58 3.99 -3.32 14.70
C SER A 58 2.56 -3.67 15.06
N ASN A 59 2.43 -4.86 15.62
CA ASN A 59 1.29 -5.27 16.43
C ASN A 59 1.09 -4.23 17.55
N GLU A 60 0.38 -3.15 17.23
CA GLU A 60 -0.33 -2.32 18.19
C GLU A 60 -1.57 -3.10 18.64
N GLY A 61 -1.32 -4.06 19.52
CA GLY A 61 -2.29 -4.69 20.40
C GLY A 61 -1.95 -4.29 21.84
N ALA A 62 -2.02 -3.00 22.13
CA ALA A 62 -2.16 -2.53 23.49
C ALA A 62 -3.59 -2.84 23.96
N GLU A 63 -3.67 -3.26 25.24
CA GLU A 63 -4.83 -3.35 26.13
C GLU A 63 -5.97 -4.36 25.84
N ASP A 64 -5.98 -5.45 26.62
CA ASP A 64 -7.18 -5.81 27.39
C ASP A 64 -6.77 -6.49 28.72
N THR A 65 -6.68 -5.62 29.72
CA THR A 65 -7.11 -5.78 31.11
C THR A 65 -7.13 -7.18 31.73
N ALA A 66 -6.22 -7.38 32.70
CA ALA A 66 -6.46 -8.31 33.79
C ALA A 66 -7.66 -7.81 34.61
N GLU A 67 -8.84 -8.39 34.39
CA GLU A 67 -9.96 -8.25 35.31
C GLU A 67 -9.96 -9.46 36.25
N SER A 68 -9.30 -9.27 37.39
CA SER A 68 -9.35 -10.13 38.56
C SER A 68 -10.58 -9.74 39.40
N ASP A 69 -11.40 -10.73 39.77
CA ASP A 69 -12.33 -10.81 40.91
C ASP A 69 -13.23 -9.60 41.26
N ASP A 70 -14.56 -9.76 41.10
CA ASP A 70 -15.54 -9.43 42.16
C ASP A 70 -16.88 -10.18 41.95
N GLU A 71 -17.01 -11.35 42.58
CA GLU A 71 -18.30 -12.03 42.77
C GLU A 71 -19.10 -11.32 43.89
N SER A 72 -19.58 -10.10 43.65
CA SER A 72 -20.57 -9.48 44.54
C SER A 72 -21.96 -9.99 44.23
N ALA A 73 -22.35 -11.03 44.97
CA ALA A 73 -23.72 -11.50 45.09
C ALA A 73 -24.69 -10.35 45.47
N TYR A 74 -25.54 -9.96 44.51
CA TYR A 74 -26.63 -9.00 44.70
C TYR A 74 -27.61 -9.41 45.82
N PRO A 75 -28.13 -8.48 46.65
CA PRO A 75 -29.30 -8.77 47.47
C PRO A 75 -30.57 -8.77 46.61
N ARG A 76 -31.42 -9.79 46.79
CA ARG A 76 -32.74 -9.91 46.13
C ARG A 76 -33.83 -9.13 46.88
N PRO A 77 -34.83 -8.55 46.18
CA PRO A 77 -35.97 -7.86 46.79
C PRO A 77 -36.97 -8.81 47.46
#